data_AF-A0A377Z281-F1
#
_entry.id   AF-A0A377Z281-F1
#
_cell.length_a   1.000
_cell.length_b   1.000
_cell.length_c   1.000
_cell.angle_alpha   90.00
_cell.angle_beta   90.00
_cell.angle_gamma   90.00
#
_symmetry.space_group_name_H-M   'P 1'
#
loop_
_entity.id
_entity.type
_entity.pdbx_description
1 polymer ?
#
loop_
_entity_poly.entity_id
_entity_poly.type
_entity_poly.pdbx_seq_one_letter_code
_entity_poly.pdbx_strand_id
1 'polypeptide(L)'
;MAILTIGVVPLAGVLPLLTEHIREEQIAHISLLGEMTPDEVMAEYAVGDGEKGLLTLLSNNQLVMVSRQKIERDVRSAIAMLDRQHYDVILLLSSEQLTGFTTHHAILLEPQRIIPPLVASIVDGHQVGVIVPVEEIMPMQRQKWLSLEKSPYYALANPFTGSDSELLTAGKRCWSRAPTCWSSTVSVTISIIAMCYKKPSMFRFCCRMCWFPDWRQNYWSNVLISRDRGKERPLY
;
A
#
# COMPACT_ATOMS: atom_id res chain seq x y z
N MET A 1 16.30 10.31 7.86
CA MET A 1 15.36 9.17 7.97
C MET A 1 15.84 8.06 7.05
N ALA A 2 15.64 6.80 7.43
CA ALA A 2 15.91 5.65 6.56
C ALA A 2 14.61 4.91 6.22
N ILE A 3 14.46 4.51 4.95
CA ILE A 3 13.42 3.60 4.47
C ILE A 3 14.09 2.26 4.24
N LEU A 4 13.61 1.21 4.91
CA LEU A 4 14.11 -0.15 4.75
C LEU A 4 13.05 -1.01 4.05
N THR A 5 13.38 -1.61 2.91
CA THR A 5 12.52 -2.56 2.19
C THR A 5 13.18 -3.94 2.12
N ILE A 6 12.37 -4.99 1.92
CA ILE A 6 12.89 -6.36 1.72
C ILE A 6 13.27 -6.54 0.24
N GLY A 7 12.28 -6.48 -0.64
CA GLY A 7 12.46 -6.43 -2.08
C GLY A 7 12.30 -5.01 -2.63
N VAL A 8 12.11 -4.90 -3.94
CA VAL A 8 11.82 -3.60 -4.55
C VAL A 8 10.38 -3.18 -4.26
N VAL A 9 10.24 -1.90 -3.92
CA VAL A 9 8.95 -1.25 -3.73
C VAL A 9 8.94 -0.04 -4.65
N PRO A 10 7.86 0.18 -5.44
CA PRO A 10 7.76 1.37 -6.28
C PRO A 10 7.61 2.63 -5.42
N LEU A 11 8.71 3.24 -4.98
CA LEU A 11 8.67 4.38 -4.05
C LEU A 11 7.97 5.64 -4.61
N ALA A 12 7.68 5.68 -5.91
CA ALA A 12 6.92 6.76 -6.56
C ALA A 12 5.58 7.08 -5.88
N GLY A 13 4.95 6.11 -5.21
CA GLY A 13 3.76 6.38 -4.41
C GLY A 13 4.06 7.04 -3.06
N VAL A 14 5.11 6.62 -2.37
CA VAL A 14 5.35 6.97 -0.96
C VAL A 14 6.20 8.22 -0.81
N LEU A 15 7.22 8.39 -1.66
CA LEU A 15 8.15 9.50 -1.57
C LEU A 15 7.45 10.86 -1.57
N PRO A 16 6.47 11.16 -2.47
CA PRO A 16 5.80 12.45 -2.46
C PRO A 16 5.13 12.82 -1.13
N LEU A 17 4.62 11.83 -0.39
CA LEU A 17 3.96 12.05 0.91
C LEU A 17 4.98 12.35 2.02
N LEU A 18 6.17 11.75 1.92
CA LEU A 18 7.26 12.01 2.84
C LEU A 18 7.94 13.35 2.50
N THR A 19 8.09 13.66 1.21
CA THR A 19 8.79 14.86 0.74
C THR A 19 8.03 16.16 0.95
N GLU A 20 6.73 16.08 1.26
CA GLU A 20 5.94 17.20 1.79
C GLU A 20 6.49 17.71 3.13
N HIS A 21 7.07 16.83 3.95
CA HIS A 21 7.50 17.14 5.31
C HIS A 21 9.02 16.95 5.53
N ILE A 22 9.69 16.18 4.68
CA ILE A 22 11.10 15.77 4.84
C ILE A 22 11.82 15.97 3.51
N ARG A 23 12.94 16.67 3.47
CA ARG A 23 13.68 16.84 2.20
C ARG A 23 14.17 15.49 1.68
N GLU A 24 14.12 15.28 0.37
CA GLU A 24 14.46 14.00 -0.26
C GLU A 24 15.90 13.57 0.05
N GLU A 25 16.84 14.52 0.07
CA GLU A 25 18.25 14.26 0.42
C GLU A 25 18.44 13.73 1.86
N GLN A 26 17.43 13.89 2.73
CA GLN A 26 17.45 13.39 4.11
C GLN A 26 16.81 12.00 4.25
N ILE A 27 16.36 11.40 3.13
CA ILE A 27 15.73 10.09 3.06
C ILE A 27 16.73 9.12 2.40
N ALA A 28 17.30 8.23 3.20
CA ALA A 28 18.06 7.10 2.68
C ALA A 28 17.12 5.94 2.36
N HIS A 29 17.22 5.34 1.18
CA HIS A 29 16.50 4.10 0.84
C HIS A 29 17.48 2.93 0.82
N ILE A 30 17.16 1.91 1.60
CA ILE A 30 17.92 0.66 1.70
C ILE A 30 16.97 -0.48 1.37
N SER A 31 17.35 -1.33 0.42
CA SER A 31 16.62 -2.56 0.08
C SER A 31 17.51 -3.76 0.39
N LEU A 32 17.00 -4.70 1.19
CA LEU A 32 17.77 -5.88 1.61
C LEU A 32 18.19 -6.75 0.41
N LEU A 33 17.27 -6.96 -0.54
CA LEU A 33 17.46 -7.80 -1.72
C LEU A 33 17.60 -6.98 -3.02
N GLY A 34 17.68 -5.65 -2.94
CA GLY A 34 17.54 -4.76 -4.11
C GLY A 34 18.61 -4.98 -5.19
N GLU A 35 19.85 -5.21 -4.76
CA GLU A 35 21.02 -5.36 -5.63
C GLU A 35 21.35 -6.82 -5.95
N MET A 36 20.62 -7.78 -5.38
CA MET A 36 20.88 -9.21 -5.59
C MET A 36 20.18 -9.71 -6.85
N THR A 37 20.88 -10.58 -7.59
CA THR A 37 20.26 -11.34 -8.69
C THR A 37 19.33 -12.42 -8.15
N PRO A 38 18.35 -12.90 -8.94
CA PRO A 38 17.48 -14.00 -8.52
C PRO A 38 18.25 -15.24 -8.07
N ASP A 39 19.35 -15.59 -8.76
CA ASP A 39 20.16 -16.76 -8.41
C ASP A 39 20.87 -16.59 -7.07
N GLU A 40 21.39 -15.40 -6.77
CA GLU A 40 21.98 -15.08 -5.45
C GLU A 40 20.91 -15.09 -4.35
N VAL A 41 19.73 -14.52 -4.61
CA VAL A 41 18.59 -14.57 -3.69
C VAL A 41 18.20 -16.01 -3.39
N MET A 42 18.12 -16.87 -4.40
CA MET A 42 17.78 -18.28 -4.19
C MET A 42 18.90 -19.05 -3.49
N ALA A 43 20.16 -18.76 -3.78
CA ALA A 43 21.29 -19.38 -3.09
C ALA A 43 21.30 -19.07 -1.58
N GLU A 44 21.01 -17.83 -1.20
CA GLU A 44 21.09 -17.39 0.19
C GLU A 44 19.75 -17.54 0.94
N TYR A 45 18.65 -17.15 0.30
CA TYR A 45 17.33 -16.99 0.91
C TYR A 45 16.30 -18.05 0.49
N ALA A 46 16.68 -19.12 -0.20
CA ALA A 46 15.75 -20.24 -0.44
C ALA A 46 15.12 -20.74 0.87
N VAL A 47 13.84 -21.08 0.81
CA VAL A 47 13.08 -21.66 1.92
C VAL A 47 13.66 -23.03 2.25
N GLY A 48 14.19 -23.18 3.46
CA GLY A 48 14.67 -24.46 3.98
C GLY A 48 13.57 -25.32 4.59
N ASP A 49 13.94 -26.51 5.03
CA ASP A 49 13.02 -27.46 5.67
C ASP A 49 12.41 -26.88 6.95
N GLY A 50 11.07 -26.85 7.01
CA GLY A 50 10.32 -26.30 8.14
C GLY A 50 10.30 -24.77 8.22
N GLU A 51 10.95 -24.07 7.29
CA GLU A 51 10.90 -22.61 7.21
C GLU A 51 9.59 -22.12 6.57
N LYS A 52 9.21 -20.87 6.86
CA LYS A 52 8.03 -20.26 6.26
C LYS A 52 8.44 -19.46 5.04
N GLY A 53 7.69 -19.58 3.96
CA GLY A 53 7.85 -18.73 2.79
C GLY A 53 7.33 -17.31 3.07
N LEU A 54 8.02 -16.33 2.50
CA LEU A 54 7.62 -14.93 2.39
C LEU A 54 7.72 -14.54 0.91
N LEU A 55 6.64 -13.99 0.35
CA LEU A 55 6.62 -13.57 -1.05
C LEU A 55 7.20 -12.17 -1.20
N THR A 56 8.22 -12.02 -2.05
CA THR A 56 8.90 -10.74 -2.29
C THR A 56 9.06 -10.46 -3.79
N LEU A 57 9.08 -9.17 -4.15
CA LEU A 57 9.30 -8.70 -5.51
C LEU A 57 10.77 -8.30 -5.67
N LEU A 58 11.46 -8.85 -6.67
CA LEU A 58 12.84 -8.49 -7.00
C LEU A 58 12.89 -7.36 -8.04
N SER A 59 14.09 -6.79 -8.24
CA SER A 59 14.33 -5.66 -9.15
C SER A 59 14.01 -5.94 -10.62
N ASN A 60 13.99 -7.22 -11.02
CA ASN A 60 13.57 -7.67 -12.34
C ASN A 60 12.05 -7.96 -12.45
N ASN A 61 11.26 -7.47 -11.49
CA ASN A 61 9.81 -7.69 -11.36
C ASN A 61 9.38 -9.17 -11.19
N GLN A 62 10.30 -10.07 -10.81
CA GLN A 62 9.92 -11.43 -10.46
C GLN A 62 9.46 -11.52 -9.00
N LEU A 63 8.34 -12.22 -8.79
CA LEU A 63 7.89 -12.62 -7.47
C LEU A 63 8.58 -13.94 -7.09
N VAL A 64 9.31 -13.93 -5.98
CA VAL A 64 10.03 -15.10 -5.48
C VAL A 64 9.64 -15.40 -4.03
N MET A 65 9.64 -16.68 -3.69
CA MET A 65 9.39 -17.14 -2.33
C MET A 65 10.72 -17.30 -1.60
N VAL A 66 10.92 -16.51 -0.54
CA VAL A 66 12.13 -16.53 0.28
C VAL A 66 11.83 -16.99 1.69
N SER A 67 12.85 -17.46 2.41
CA SER A 67 12.75 -17.84 3.81
C SER A 67 12.46 -16.64 4.69
N ARG A 68 11.31 -16.65 5.34
CA ARG A 68 10.91 -15.62 6.31
C ARG A 68 11.92 -15.50 7.45
N GLN A 69 12.46 -16.62 7.94
CA GLN A 69 13.40 -16.65 9.06
C GLN A 69 14.72 -15.96 8.70
N LYS A 70 15.25 -16.22 7.50
CA LYS A 70 16.47 -15.57 7.01
C LYS A 70 16.25 -14.08 6.78
N ILE A 71 15.09 -13.70 6.21
CA ILE A 71 14.71 -12.29 6.06
C ILE A 71 14.60 -11.58 7.42
N GLU A 72 13.91 -12.16 8.41
CA GLU A 72 13.80 -11.56 9.74
C GLU A 72 15.17 -11.42 10.43
N ARG A 73 16.08 -12.38 10.24
CA ARG A 73 17.47 -12.28 10.73
C ARG A 73 18.18 -11.08 10.12
N ASP A 74 18.13 -10.92 8.81
CA ASP A 74 18.94 -9.93 8.11
C ASP A 74 18.32 -8.52 8.16
N VAL A 75 16.98 -8.42 8.17
CA VAL A 75 16.27 -7.18 8.51
C VAL A 75 16.64 -6.70 9.92
N ARG A 76 16.74 -7.62 10.90
CA ARG A 76 17.16 -7.24 12.26
C ARG A 76 18.58 -6.67 12.28
N SER A 77 19.50 -7.28 11.53
CA SER A 77 20.87 -6.78 11.38
C SER A 77 20.91 -5.41 10.69
N ALA A 78 20.12 -5.21 9.63
CA ALA A 78 20.01 -3.93 8.93
C ALA A 78 19.44 -2.82 9.85
N ILE A 79 18.38 -3.12 10.60
CA ILE A 79 17.81 -2.18 11.59
C ILE A 79 18.86 -1.80 12.63
N ALA A 80 19.60 -2.77 13.19
CA ALA A 80 20.64 -2.50 14.17
C ALA A 80 21.79 -1.65 13.61
N MET A 81 22.15 -1.85 12.34
CA MET A 81 23.14 -1.01 11.64
C MET A 81 22.62 0.43 11.49
N LEU A 82 21.40 0.61 11.00
CA LEU A 82 20.79 1.94 10.82
C LEU A 82 20.64 2.67 12.16
N ASP A 83 20.28 1.96 13.23
CA ASP A 83 20.18 2.51 14.59
C ASP A 83 21.54 3.00 15.11
N ARG A 84 22.64 2.29 14.80
CA ARG A 84 24.02 2.72 15.12
C ARG A 84 24.53 3.88 14.25
N GLN A 85 23.98 4.03 13.04
CA GLN A 85 24.27 5.16 12.16
C GLN A 85 23.51 6.44 12.59
N HIS A 86 22.83 6.42 13.74
CA HIS A 86 22.12 7.55 14.31
C HIS A 86 21.00 8.10 13.40
N TYR A 87 20.31 7.22 12.65
CA TYR A 87 19.05 7.61 12.02
C TYR A 87 17.97 7.81 13.10
N ASP A 88 17.32 8.97 13.13
CA ASP A 88 16.24 9.24 14.10
C ASP A 88 14.99 8.39 13.87
N VAL A 89 14.72 8.03 12.60
CA VAL A 89 13.53 7.30 12.18
C VAL A 89 13.93 6.26 11.14
N ILE A 90 13.50 5.02 11.37
CA ILE A 90 13.59 3.91 10.42
C ILE A 90 12.17 3.49 10.06
N LEU A 91 11.82 3.61 8.79
CA LEU A 91 10.53 3.21 8.24
C LEU A 91 10.68 1.85 7.55
N LEU A 92 10.18 0.79 8.18
CA LEU A 92 10.23 -0.57 7.65
C LEU A 92 9.03 -0.82 6.74
N LEU A 93 9.32 -0.99 5.46
CA LEU A 93 8.35 -1.13 4.39
C LEU A 93 8.31 -2.58 3.90
N SER A 94 7.36 -3.33 4.45
CA SER A 94 7.17 -4.76 4.14
C SER A 94 5.75 -5.06 3.68
N SER A 95 5.64 -6.08 2.83
CA SER A 95 4.36 -6.63 2.35
C SER A 95 3.69 -7.53 3.40
N GLU A 96 4.48 -8.18 4.26
CA GLU A 96 4.03 -8.98 5.42
C GLU A 96 4.33 -8.30 6.75
N GLN A 97 3.55 -8.65 7.78
CA GLN A 97 3.90 -8.34 9.17
C GLN A 97 5.11 -9.17 9.58
N LEU A 98 6.19 -8.49 9.98
CA LEU A 98 7.36 -9.08 10.63
C LEU A 98 7.34 -8.71 12.12
N THR A 99 8.05 -9.47 12.96
CA THR A 99 7.99 -9.27 14.42
C THR A 99 9.37 -9.40 15.07
N GLY A 100 9.50 -8.85 16.29
CA GLY A 100 10.72 -9.00 17.09
C GLY A 100 11.86 -8.10 16.64
N PHE A 101 11.54 -6.89 16.16
CA PHE A 101 12.50 -5.83 15.89
C PHE A 101 12.46 -4.78 17.00
N THR A 102 13.64 -4.32 17.38
CA THR A 102 13.84 -3.32 18.42
C THR A 102 14.98 -2.40 18.01
N THR A 103 14.87 -1.13 18.38
CA THR A 103 15.88 -0.09 18.19
C THR A 103 16.21 0.53 19.55
N HIS A 104 17.43 1.04 19.73
CA HIS A 104 17.83 1.73 20.95
C HIS A 104 17.64 3.25 20.85
N HIS A 105 17.87 3.84 19.67
CA HIS A 105 17.82 5.29 19.46
C HIS A 105 16.73 5.69 18.47
N ALA A 106 16.66 5.00 17.33
CA ALA A 106 15.73 5.29 16.26
C ALA A 106 14.28 4.94 16.65
N ILE A 107 13.32 5.71 16.14
CA ILE A 107 11.92 5.31 16.12
C ILE A 107 11.73 4.34 14.95
N LEU A 108 11.37 3.09 15.24
CA LEU A 108 11.01 2.10 14.21
C LEU A 108 9.52 2.23 13.88
N LEU A 109 9.22 2.72 12.66
CA LEU A 109 7.87 2.81 12.13
C LEU A 109 7.57 1.61 11.23
N GLU A 110 6.55 0.85 11.60
CA GLU A 110 6.09 -0.34 10.87
C GLU A 110 4.65 -0.13 10.39
N PRO A 111 4.42 0.31 9.13
CA PRO A 111 3.08 0.66 8.68
C PRO A 111 2.10 -0.52 8.69
N GLN A 112 2.61 -1.75 8.58
CA GLN A 112 1.80 -2.97 8.71
C GLN A 112 1.16 -3.14 10.10
N ARG A 113 1.72 -2.52 11.15
CA ARG A 113 1.16 -2.53 12.51
C ARG A 113 0.24 -1.34 12.78
N ILE A 114 0.42 -0.24 12.04
CA ILE A 114 -0.31 1.02 12.23
C ILE A 114 -1.59 1.06 11.39
N ILE A 115 -1.53 0.62 10.12
CA ILE A 115 -2.62 0.81 9.17
C ILE A 115 -3.85 -0.04 9.47
N PRO A 116 -3.75 -1.37 9.71
CA PRO A 116 -4.94 -2.17 9.96
C PRO A 116 -5.82 -1.65 11.10
N PRO A 117 -5.30 -1.34 12.31
CA PRO A 117 -6.13 -0.79 13.38
C PRO A 117 -6.64 0.62 13.08
N LEU A 118 -5.85 1.47 12.40
CA LEU A 118 -6.30 2.79 11.99
C LEU A 118 -7.49 2.69 11.03
N VAL A 119 -7.40 1.86 10.00
CA VAL A 119 -8.51 1.63 9.06
C VAL A 119 -9.71 1.05 9.80
N ALA A 120 -9.52 0.06 10.67
CA ALA A 120 -10.60 -0.51 11.49
C ALA A 120 -11.36 0.56 12.27
N SER A 121 -10.65 1.52 12.87
CA SER A 121 -11.26 2.63 13.62
C SER A 121 -12.04 3.60 12.74
N ILE A 122 -11.58 3.86 11.50
CA ILE A 122 -12.23 4.83 10.62
C ILE A 122 -13.44 4.22 9.91
N VAL A 123 -13.36 2.93 9.56
CA VAL A 123 -14.47 2.26 8.89
C VAL A 123 -15.60 1.93 9.86
N ASP A 124 -15.35 1.83 11.17
CA ASP A 124 -16.38 1.74 12.22
C ASP A 124 -17.49 0.73 11.87
N GLY A 125 -17.09 -0.53 11.64
CA GLY A 125 -18.00 -1.62 11.29
C GLY A 125 -18.61 -1.57 9.87
N HIS A 126 -18.27 -0.58 9.05
CA HIS A 126 -18.74 -0.49 7.67
C HIS A 126 -18.02 -1.51 6.75
N GLN A 127 -18.72 -1.95 5.71
CA GLN A 127 -18.15 -2.87 4.73
C GLN A 127 -17.04 -2.18 3.93
N VAL A 128 -15.91 -2.88 3.72
CA VAL A 128 -14.73 -2.38 2.99
C VAL A 128 -14.54 -3.16 1.68
N GLY A 129 -14.02 -2.47 0.66
CA GLY A 129 -13.52 -3.07 -0.58
C GLY A 129 -12.00 -2.97 -0.66
N VAL A 130 -11.33 -4.01 -1.16
CA VAL A 130 -9.89 -4.06 -1.32
C VAL A 130 -9.53 -4.41 -2.76
N ILE A 131 -8.80 -3.52 -3.44
CA ILE A 131 -8.23 -3.81 -4.74
C ILE A 131 -6.87 -4.46 -4.53
N VAL A 132 -6.71 -5.64 -5.13
CA VAL A 132 -5.50 -6.45 -5.05
C VAL A 132 -4.86 -6.50 -6.45
N PRO A 133 -3.56 -6.19 -6.59
CA PRO A 133 -2.87 -6.03 -7.86
C PRO A 133 -2.63 -7.35 -8.58
N VAL A 134 -2.40 -8.43 -7.82
CA VAL A 134 -2.11 -9.77 -8.31
C VAL A 134 -2.70 -10.80 -7.34
N GLU A 135 -3.15 -11.95 -7.82
CA GLU A 135 -3.85 -12.95 -7.00
C GLU A 135 -2.93 -13.58 -5.94
N GLU A 136 -1.63 -13.67 -6.24
CA GLU A 136 -0.60 -14.32 -5.43
C GLU A 136 -0.46 -13.69 -4.04
N ILE A 137 -0.77 -12.39 -3.89
CA ILE A 137 -0.68 -11.69 -2.60
C ILE A 137 -2.02 -11.68 -1.83
N MET A 138 -3.06 -12.31 -2.36
CA MET A 138 -4.38 -12.36 -1.74
C MET A 138 -4.36 -12.95 -0.31
N PRO A 139 -3.61 -14.04 -0.01
CA PRO A 139 -3.53 -14.56 1.36
C PRO A 139 -3.01 -13.52 2.36
N MET A 140 -1.99 -12.75 1.96
CA MET A 140 -1.39 -11.69 2.78
C MET A 140 -2.38 -10.55 3.01
N GLN A 141 -3.16 -10.17 1.98
CA GLN A 141 -4.21 -9.16 2.13
C GLN A 141 -5.31 -9.63 3.09
N ARG A 142 -5.75 -10.89 2.99
CA ARG A 142 -6.75 -11.44 3.91
C ARG A 142 -6.23 -11.41 5.35
N GLN A 143 -4.98 -11.81 5.57
CA GLN A 143 -4.35 -11.77 6.89
C GLN A 143 -4.27 -10.34 7.45
N LYS A 144 -3.88 -9.36 6.62
CA LYS A 144 -3.75 -7.96 7.00
C LYS A 144 -5.05 -7.37 7.55
N TRP A 145 -6.19 -7.75 6.98
CA TRP A 145 -7.50 -7.17 7.29
C TRP A 145 -8.36 -8.02 8.23
N LEU A 146 -7.78 -9.03 8.89
CA LEU A 146 -8.49 -9.89 9.85
C LEU A 146 -9.09 -9.13 11.04
N SER A 147 -8.54 -7.96 11.39
CA SER A 147 -9.02 -7.14 12.50
C SER A 147 -10.29 -6.33 12.19
N LEU A 148 -10.74 -6.32 10.93
CA LEU A 148 -11.99 -5.66 10.56
C LEU A 148 -13.18 -6.51 11.01
N GLU A 149 -14.21 -5.85 11.54
CA GLU A 149 -15.46 -6.52 11.94
C GLU A 149 -16.14 -7.25 10.77
N LYS A 150 -16.06 -6.65 9.57
CA LYS A 150 -16.57 -7.24 8.32
C LYS A 150 -15.41 -7.58 7.39
N SER A 151 -15.37 -8.83 6.94
CA SER A 151 -14.38 -9.28 5.95
C SER A 151 -14.51 -8.45 4.67
N PRO A 152 -13.41 -7.91 4.12
CA PRO A 152 -13.46 -7.10 2.90
C PRO A 152 -13.92 -7.86 1.65
N TYR A 153 -14.44 -7.11 0.69
CA TYR A 153 -14.62 -7.60 -0.67
C TYR A 153 -13.39 -7.31 -1.52
N TYR A 154 -12.77 -8.36 -2.04
CA TYR A 154 -11.56 -8.24 -2.85
C TYR A 154 -11.90 -8.16 -4.35
N ALA A 155 -11.19 -7.30 -5.08
CA ALA A 155 -11.24 -7.23 -6.54
C ALA A 155 -9.81 -7.13 -7.11
N LEU A 156 -9.55 -7.84 -8.21
CA LEU A 156 -8.25 -7.77 -8.88
C LEU A 156 -8.18 -6.57 -9.84
N ALA A 157 -7.16 -5.75 -9.69
CA ALA A 157 -6.71 -4.77 -10.69
C ALA A 157 -5.33 -4.23 -10.29
N ASN A 158 -4.40 -4.17 -11.25
CA ASN A 158 -3.06 -3.66 -11.00
C ASN A 158 -3.02 -2.12 -11.19
N PRO A 159 -2.68 -1.33 -10.16
CA PRO A 159 -2.68 0.13 -10.26
C PRO A 159 -1.48 0.71 -11.03
N PHE A 160 -0.48 -0.10 -11.39
CA PHE A 160 0.72 0.36 -12.08
C PHE A 160 0.75 -0.03 -13.55
N THR A 161 0.29 -1.24 -13.86
CA THR A 161 0.32 -1.78 -15.23
C THR A 161 -1.08 -1.90 -15.84
N GLY A 162 -2.13 -1.85 -15.03
CA GLY A 162 -3.51 -1.90 -15.49
C GLY A 162 -4.00 -0.56 -16.02
N SER A 163 -5.06 -0.61 -16.81
CA SER A 163 -5.72 0.58 -17.35
C SER A 163 -6.66 1.24 -16.32
N ASP A 164 -6.89 2.54 -16.48
CA ASP A 164 -7.87 3.30 -15.68
C ASP A 164 -9.26 2.63 -15.68
N SER A 165 -9.66 2.07 -16.82
CA SER A 165 -10.96 1.39 -16.98
C SER A 165 -11.06 0.13 -16.12
N GLU A 166 -9.97 -0.64 -16.02
CA GLU A 166 -9.90 -1.84 -15.18
C GLU A 166 -9.99 -1.49 -13.70
N LEU A 167 -9.25 -0.46 -13.26
CA LEU A 167 -9.30 0.03 -11.88
C LEU A 167 -10.70 0.54 -11.52
N LEU A 168 -11.32 1.33 -12.39
CA LEU A 168 -12.69 1.83 -12.19
C LEU A 168 -13.70 0.67 -12.15
N THR A 169 -13.51 -0.35 -12.98
CA THR A 169 -14.39 -1.53 -13.00
C THR A 169 -14.24 -2.35 -11.71
N ALA A 170 -13.01 -2.56 -11.23
CA ALA A 170 -12.75 -3.22 -9.95
C ALA A 170 -13.37 -2.43 -8.79
N GLY A 171 -13.18 -1.10 -8.76
CA GLY A 171 -13.78 -0.22 -7.75
C GLY A 171 -15.33 -0.26 -7.77
N LYS A 172 -15.95 -0.31 -8.96
CA LYS A 172 -17.41 -0.48 -9.09
C LYS A 172 -17.90 -1.84 -8.59
N ARG A 173 -17.14 -2.92 -8.82
CA ARG A 173 -17.47 -4.27 -8.31
C ARG A 173 -17.41 -4.31 -6.78
N CYS A 174 -16.44 -3.63 -6.17
CA CYS A 174 -16.42 -3.43 -4.72
C CYS A 174 -17.60 -2.57 -4.26
N TRP A 175 -17.90 -1.46 -4.96
CA TRP A 175 -18.99 -0.54 -4.61
C TRP A 175 -20.38 -1.20 -4.62
N SER A 176 -20.69 -2.03 -5.63
CA SER A 176 -22.01 -2.67 -5.73
C SER A 176 -22.28 -3.68 -4.61
N ARG A 177 -21.21 -4.19 -3.99
CA ARG A 177 -21.26 -5.13 -2.86
C ARG A 177 -20.99 -4.46 -1.51
N ALA A 178 -20.46 -3.24 -1.51
CA ALA A 178 -20.16 -2.42 -0.34
C ALA A 178 -20.59 -0.95 -0.59
N PRO A 179 -21.80 -0.53 -0.17
CA PRO A 179 -22.32 0.83 -0.43
C PRO A 179 -21.55 1.94 0.33
N THR A 180 -20.70 1.57 1.28
CA THR A 180 -19.55 2.35 1.76
C THR A 180 -18.29 1.83 1.06
N CYS A 181 -18.06 2.22 -0.18
CA CYS A 181 -16.85 1.79 -0.87
C CYS A 181 -15.65 2.59 -0.37
N TRP A 182 -14.93 2.01 0.57
CA TRP A 182 -13.53 2.32 0.74
C TRP A 182 -12.80 1.68 -0.43
N SER A 183 -12.26 2.51 -1.33
CA SER A 183 -11.33 2.05 -2.35
C SER A 183 -9.97 1.87 -1.70
N SER A 184 -9.72 0.74 -1.05
CA SER A 184 -8.33 0.44 -0.73
C SER A 184 -7.65 -0.10 -1.99
N THR A 185 -7.20 0.79 -2.88
CA THR A 185 -6.16 0.49 -3.86
C THR A 185 -4.81 0.47 -3.14
N VAL A 186 -4.70 -0.39 -2.11
CA VAL A 186 -3.57 -0.39 -1.16
C VAL A 186 -2.91 -1.76 -1.15
N SER A 187 -2.37 -2.09 -2.30
CA SER A 187 -1.35 -3.12 -2.50
C SER A 187 -0.92 -2.91 -3.96
N VAL A 188 0.30 -2.55 -4.35
CA VAL A 188 1.64 -2.65 -3.81
C VAL A 188 2.23 -1.26 -3.70
N THR A 189 2.43 -0.69 -2.51
CA THR A 189 3.46 0.37 -2.38
C THR A 189 3.86 0.73 -0.97
N ILE A 190 3.19 0.21 0.07
CA ILE A 190 3.18 0.79 1.41
C ILE A 190 2.28 2.03 1.44
N SER A 191 1.18 1.92 2.17
CA SER A 191 0.56 3.04 2.89
C SER A 191 0.22 4.32 2.11
N ILE A 192 -0.68 4.24 1.13
CA ILE A 192 -1.44 5.42 0.69
C ILE A 192 -2.92 5.11 0.87
N ILE A 193 -3.55 5.85 1.78
CA ILE A 193 -4.99 5.79 2.00
C ILE A 193 -5.65 6.63 0.90
N ALA A 194 -6.28 6.00 -0.09
CA ALA A 194 -7.28 6.67 -0.92
C ALA A 194 -8.65 6.52 -0.24
N MET A 195 -9.02 7.55 0.54
CA MET A 195 -10.34 7.66 1.19
C MET A 195 -11.41 8.07 0.18
N CYS A 196 -12.34 7.15 -0.14
CA CYS A 196 -13.58 7.51 -0.82
C CYS A 196 -14.72 7.45 0.21
N TYR A 197 -15.18 8.62 0.67
CA TYR A 197 -16.30 8.73 1.63
C TYR A 197 -17.50 9.48 1.04
N LYS A 198 -18.69 9.12 1.54
CA LYS A 198 -20.04 9.45 1.04
C LYS A 198 -20.48 10.93 1.27
N LYS A 199 -19.58 11.92 1.22
CA LYS A 199 -19.96 13.35 1.33
C LYS A 199 -19.37 14.19 0.18
N PRO A 200 -20.21 14.81 -0.69
CA PRO A 200 -19.76 15.61 -1.84
C PRO A 200 -18.80 16.76 -1.50
N SER A 201 -18.91 17.35 -0.31
CA SER A 201 -18.02 18.43 0.16
C SER A 201 -16.64 17.94 0.59
N MET A 202 -16.52 16.68 1.01
CA MET A 202 -15.28 16.09 1.53
C MET A 202 -14.49 15.35 0.44
N PHE A 203 -15.15 14.97 -0.66
CA PHE A 203 -14.49 14.49 -1.89
C PHE A 203 -13.56 15.55 -2.48
N ARG A 204 -13.98 16.83 -2.44
CA ARG A 204 -13.14 17.99 -2.77
C ARG A 204 -11.97 18.21 -1.80
N PHE A 205 -12.03 17.65 -0.59
CA PHE A 205 -10.96 17.76 0.41
C PHE A 205 -9.92 16.65 0.22
N CYS A 206 -10.35 15.40 0.01
CA CYS A 206 -9.44 14.30 -0.37
C CYS A 206 -8.72 14.58 -1.70
N CYS A 207 -9.40 15.10 -2.72
CA CYS A 207 -8.74 15.48 -3.98
C CYS A 207 -7.83 16.71 -3.88
N ARG A 208 -7.94 17.52 -2.80
CA ARG A 208 -7.11 18.73 -2.61
C ARG A 208 -5.93 18.50 -1.69
N MET A 209 -5.99 17.49 -0.81
CA MET A 209 -4.84 16.94 -0.08
C MET A 209 -4.01 15.96 -0.93
N CYS A 210 -4.61 15.25 -1.89
CA CYS A 210 -3.88 14.49 -2.90
C CYS A 210 -3.37 15.43 -4.02
N TRP A 211 -2.45 16.34 -3.69
CA TRP A 211 -1.87 17.26 -4.69
C TRP A 211 -0.75 16.56 -5.49
N PHE A 212 -1.16 15.73 -6.44
CA PHE A 212 -0.32 15.31 -7.58
C PHE A 212 -0.51 16.35 -8.70
N PRO A 213 0.52 17.09 -9.16
CA PRO A 213 0.33 18.20 -10.09
C PRO A 213 -0.15 17.85 -11.50
N ASP A 214 -0.18 16.58 -11.92
CA ASP A 214 -0.36 16.22 -13.34
C ASP A 214 -1.60 15.38 -13.71
N TRP A 215 -2.49 15.05 -12.76
CA TRP A 215 -3.61 14.11 -13.02
C TRP A 215 -4.96 14.73 -13.45
N ARG A 216 -4.90 15.76 -14.32
CA ARG A 216 -5.97 16.37 -15.15
C ARG A 216 -6.82 17.50 -14.55
N GLN A 217 -6.59 18.71 -15.05
CA GLN A 217 -7.51 19.85 -14.98
C GLN A 217 -8.78 19.71 -15.86
N ASN A 218 -8.88 18.73 -16.77
CA ASN A 218 -9.85 18.81 -17.87
C ASN A 218 -10.89 17.67 -18.04
N TYR A 219 -10.99 16.69 -17.14
CA TYR A 219 -11.94 15.57 -17.36
C TYR A 219 -13.15 15.52 -16.40
N TRP A 220 -13.05 16.09 -15.21
CA TRP A 220 -14.11 16.01 -14.20
C TRP A 220 -15.24 17.05 -14.35
N SER A 221 -15.05 18.07 -15.19
CA SER A 221 -16.10 19.06 -15.50
C SER A 221 -17.23 18.48 -16.35
N ASN A 222 -16.93 17.53 -17.25
CA ASN A 222 -17.90 17.08 -18.25
C ASN A 222 -18.81 15.93 -17.78
N VAL A 223 -18.39 15.15 -16.79
CA VAL A 223 -19.17 13.97 -16.33
C VAL A 223 -20.20 14.34 -15.25
N LEU A 224 -19.97 15.42 -14.49
CA LEU A 224 -20.92 15.90 -13.47
C LEU A 224 -22.03 16.78 -14.04
N ILE A 225 -21.81 17.48 -15.16
CA ILE A 225 -22.82 18.36 -15.79
C ILE A 225 -23.91 17.56 -16.53
N SER A 226 -23.65 16.30 -16.95
CA SER A 226 -24.62 15.52 -17.74
C SER A 226 -25.71 14.84 -16.91
N ARG A 227 -25.59 14.78 -15.57
CA ARG A 227 -26.55 14.10 -14.69
C ARG A 227 -27.56 15.01 -13.99
N ASP A 228 -27.37 16.34 -14.03
CA ASP A 228 -28.25 17.30 -13.34
C ASP A 228 -29.28 18.00 -14.25
N ARG A 229 -29.39 17.65 -15.53
CA ARG A 229 -30.47 18.16 -16.43
C ARG A 229 -31.61 17.18 -16.67
N GLY A 230 -31.91 16.35 -15.67
CA GLY A 230 -32.97 15.35 -15.73
C GLY A 230 -34.06 15.56 -14.70
N LYS A 231 -34.61 16.78 -14.56
CA LYS A 231 -35.87 17.06 -13.84
C LYS A 231 -36.32 18.50 -14.09
N GLU A 232 -37.20 18.70 -15.07
CA GLU A 232 -38.21 19.75 -15.00
C GLU A 232 -39.44 19.36 -15.84
N ARG A 233 -40.58 19.90 -15.43
CA ARG A 233 -41.96 19.36 -15.43
C ARG A 233 -42.66 19.26 -16.80
N PRO A 234 -43.79 18.51 -16.89
CA PRO A 234 -44.62 18.47 -18.08
C PRO A 234 -45.57 19.68 -18.09
N LEU A 235 -45.72 20.33 -19.25
CA LEU A 235 -46.82 21.26 -19.52
C LEU A 235 -47.19 21.14 -21.00
N TYR A 236 -48.41 20.65 -21.22
CA TYR A 236 -49.31 20.76 -22.38
C TYR A 236 -48.72 20.80 -23.80
#